data_AF-A0A8T3UAG5-F1
#
_entry.id   AF-A0A8T3UAG5-F1
#
_cell.length_a   1.000
_cell.length_b   1.000
_cell.length_c   1.000
_cell.angle_alpha   90.00
_cell.angle_beta   90.00
_cell.angle_gamma   90.00
#
_symmetry.space_group_name_H-M   'P 1'
#
loop_
_entity.id
_entity.type
_entity.pdbx_description
1 polymer ?
#
loop_
_entity_poly.entity_id
_entity_poly.type
_entity_poly.pdbx_seq_one_letter_code
_entity_poly.pdbx_strand_id
1 'polypeptide(L)' 'MQELNSEKINKALEILNDIIAKLTREFSIEKDIQEAKILQSKLELLEKYREQAIKGNMNAIEHIIEEYNKGAI' A
#
# COMPACT_ATOMS: atom_id res chain seq x y z
N MET A 1 -4.20 -22.28 -11.06
CA MET A 1 -3.57 -21.85 -9.78
C MET A 1 -2.60 -20.69 -9.96
N GLN A 2 -1.73 -20.68 -10.97
CA GLN A 2 -0.83 -19.53 -11.23
C GLN A 2 -1.59 -18.24 -11.60
N GLU A 3 -2.63 -18.32 -12.42
CA GLU A 3 -3.44 -17.15 -12.81
C GLU A 3 -4.08 -16.43 -11.62
N LEU A 4 -4.66 -17.19 -10.67
CA LEU A 4 -5.26 -16.63 -9.45
C LEU A 4 -4.23 -15.88 -8.58
N ASN A 5 -3.00 -16.38 -8.51
CA ASN A 5 -1.95 -15.71 -7.75
C ASN A 5 -1.52 -14.42 -8.45
N SER A 6 -1.41 -14.42 -9.78
CA SER A 6 -1.11 -13.22 -10.57
C SER A 6 -2.18 -12.15 -10.43
N GLU A 7 -3.47 -12.52 -10.44
CA GLU A 7 -4.58 -11.58 -10.20
C GLU A 7 -4.52 -10.95 -8.81
N LYS A 8 -4.27 -11.74 -7.76
CA LYS A 8 -4.12 -11.25 -6.39
C LYS A 8 -2.93 -10.29 -6.25
N ILE A 9 -1.79 -10.63 -6.85
CA ILE A 9 -0.59 -9.76 -6.86
C ILE A 9 -0.95 -8.43 -7.52
N ASN A 10 -1.53 -8.45 -8.72
CA ASN A 10 -1.88 -7.24 -9.46
C ASN A 10 -2.86 -6.36 -8.69
N LYS A 11 -3.90 -6.96 -8.09
CA LYS A 11 -4.88 -6.24 -7.27
C LYS A 11 -4.22 -5.58 -6.06
N ALA A 12 -3.35 -6.28 -5.34
CA ALA A 12 -2.66 -5.69 -4.20
C ALA A 12 -1.73 -4.54 -4.62
N LEU A 13 -1.02 -4.67 -5.75
CA LEU A 13 -0.17 -3.60 -6.27
C LEU A 13 -0.97 -2.39 -6.71
N GLU A 14 -2.12 -2.58 -7.34
CA GLU A 14 -3.04 -1.50 -7.73
C GLU A 14 -3.52 -0.72 -6.49
N ILE A 15 -4.03 -1.43 -5.47
CA ILE A 15 -4.44 -0.84 -4.18
C ILE A 15 -3.30 -0.01 -3.56
N LEU A 16 -2.10 -0.60 -3.45
CA LEU A 16 -0.96 0.08 -2.84
C LEU A 16 -0.55 1.32 -3.64
N ASN A 17 -0.49 1.22 -4.97
CA ASN A 17 -0.07 2.35 -5.81
C ASN A 17 -1.06 3.51 -5.71
N ASP A 18 -2.36 3.24 -5.66
CA ASP A 18 -3.39 4.28 -5.53
C ASP A 18 -3.29 4.99 -4.17
N ILE A 19 -3.15 4.23 -3.08
CA ILE A 19 -3.04 4.79 -1.73
C ILE A 19 -1.73 5.58 -1.60
N ILE A 20 -0.61 5.05 -2.08
CA ILE A 20 0.70 5.73 -2.07
C ILE A 20 0.61 7.03 -2.87
N ALA A 21 0.01 7.02 -4.06
CA ALA A 21 -0.12 8.21 -4.89
C ALA A 21 -0.97 9.29 -4.20
N LYS A 22 -2.06 8.89 -3.53
CA LYS A 22 -2.90 9.79 -2.75
C LYS A 22 -2.12 10.41 -1.58
N LEU A 23 -1.48 9.59 -0.75
CA LEU A 23 -0.73 10.06 0.42
C LEU A 23 0.50 10.89 0.02
N THR A 24 1.13 10.60 -1.11
CA THR A 24 2.25 11.42 -1.64
C THR A 24 1.78 12.82 -2.00
N ARG A 25 0.57 12.96 -2.56
CA ARG A 25 -0.04 14.27 -2.83
C ARG A 25 -0.41 15.00 -1.54
N GLU A 26 -0.95 14.30 -0.55
CA GLU A 26 -1.25 14.89 0.76
C GLU A 26 0.04 15.38 1.44
N PHE A 27 1.09 14.55 1.44
CA PHE A 27 2.38 14.89 2.00
C PHE A 27 3.04 16.10 1.31
N SER A 28 2.92 16.23 -0.01
CA SER A 28 3.57 17.33 -0.74
C SER A 28 2.97 18.70 -0.49
N ILE A 29 1.73 18.77 0.02
CA ILE A 29 1.03 20.01 0.34
C ILE A 29 0.90 20.24 1.86
N GLU A 30 1.26 19.26 2.68
CA GLU A 30 1.19 19.33 4.14
C GLU A 30 2.23 20.33 4.68
N LYS A 31 1.79 21.23 5.56
CA LYS A 31 2.60 22.29 6.15
C LYS A 31 2.87 22.05 7.63
N ASP A 32 2.03 21.24 8.28
CA ASP A 32 2.26 20.82 9.65
C ASP A 32 3.34 19.74 9.70
N ILE A 33 4.38 19.98 10.50
CA ILE A 33 5.55 19.09 10.59
C ILE A 33 5.19 17.74 11.23
N GLN A 34 4.26 17.71 12.18
CA GLN A 34 3.86 16.47 12.84
C GLN A 34 3.00 15.63 11.89
N GLU A 35 2.03 16.24 11.21
CA GLU A 35 1.22 15.55 10.21
C GLU A 35 2.08 15.05 9.03
N ALA A 36 3.03 15.85 8.56
CA ALA A 36 3.98 15.43 7.54
C ALA A 36 4.80 14.20 7.96
N LYS A 37 5.26 14.12 9.22
CA LYS A 37 5.98 12.94 9.75
C LYS A 37 5.09 11.70 9.81
N ILE A 38 3.82 11.86 10.16
CA ILE A 38 2.84 10.77 10.17
C ILE A 38 2.62 10.25 8.75
N LEU A 39 2.41 11.14 7.79
CA LEU A 39 2.25 10.80 6.37
C LEU A 39 3.50 10.10 5.81
N GLN A 40 4.69 10.62 6.12
CA GLN A 40 5.96 9.99 5.74
C GLN A 40 6.07 8.56 6.28
N SER A 41 5.78 8.36 7.56
CA SER A 41 5.85 7.03 8.19
C SER A 41 4.86 6.04 7.56
N LYS A 42 3.66 6.51 7.20
CA LYS A 42 2.66 5.70 6.47
C LYS A 42 3.13 5.34 5.07
N LEU A 43 3.70 6.29 4.33
CA LEU A 43 4.27 6.05 3.00
C LEU A 43 5.38 5.00 3.05
N GLU A 44 6.30 5.08 4.01
CA GLU A 44 7.37 4.10 4.18
C GLU A 44 6.84 2.69 4.49
N LEU A 45 5.76 2.57 5.27
CA LEU A 45 5.12 1.29 5.54
C LEU A 45 4.48 0.69 4.27
N LEU A 46 3.75 1.50 3.51
CA LEU A 46 3.09 1.07 2.28
C LEU A 46 4.11 0.67 1.21
N GLU A 47 5.24 1.37 1.12
CA GLU A 47 6.34 1.01 0.23
C GLU A 47 6.94 -0.36 0.57
N LYS A 48 7.11 -0.66 1.87
CA LYS A 48 7.53 -2.00 2.31
C LYS A 48 6.52 -3.07 1.91
N TYR A 49 5.22 -2.81 2.04
CA TYR A 49 4.18 -3.73 1.59
C TYR A 49 4.21 -3.94 0.07
N ARG A 50 4.44 -2.86 -0.70
CA ARG A 50 4.60 -2.93 -2.16
C ARG A 50 5.79 -3.81 -2.55
N GLU A 51 6.93 -3.66 -1.88
CA GLU A 51 8.09 -4.53 -2.09
C GLU A 51 7.79 -6.01 -1.81
N GLN A 52 7.04 -6.32 -0.76
CA GLN A 52 6.63 -7.70 -0.44
C GLN A 52 5.71 -8.26 -1.52
N ALA A 53 4.77 -7.46 -2.03
CA ALA A 53 3.88 -7.86 -3.11
C ALA A 53 4.65 -8.12 -4.42
N ILE A 54 5.63 -7.28 -4.77
CA ILE A 54 6.52 -7.47 -5.93
C ILE A 54 7.32 -8.78 -5.80
N LYS A 55 7.76 -9.12 -4.59
CA LYS A 55 8.47 -10.38 -4.28
C LYS A 55 7.54 -11.62 -4.32
N GLY A 56 6.24 -11.44 -4.56
CA GLY A 56 5.27 -12.53 -4.60
C GLY A 56 4.95 -13.11 -3.23
N ASN A 57 5.11 -12.34 -2.15
CA ASN A 57 4.77 -12.77 -0.80
C ASN A 57 3.24 -12.84 -0.63
N MET A 58 2.65 -14.01 -0.88
CA MET A 58 1.20 -14.21 -0.88
C MET A 58 0.53 -13.88 0.47
N ASN A 59 1.20 -14.13 1.60
CA ASN A 59 0.65 -13.78 2.91
C ASN A 59 0.50 -12.26 3.07
N ALA A 60 1.51 -11.50 2.62
CA ALA A 60 1.43 -10.04 2.64
C ALA A 60 0.34 -9.52 1.68
N ILE A 61 0.25 -10.10 0.48
CA ILE A 61 -0.75 -9.75 -0.54
C ILE A 61 -2.18 -9.98 -0.01
N GLU A 62 -2.45 -11.14 0.59
CA GLU A 62 -3.76 -11.45 1.15
C GLU A 62 -4.11 -10.51 2.30
N HIS A 63 -3.15 -10.23 3.19
CA HIS A 63 -3.34 -9.26 4.26
C HIS A 63 -3.67 -7.86 3.74
N ILE A 64 -2.96 -7.36 2.72
CA ILE A 64 -3.22 -6.04 2.12
C ILE A 64 -4.63 -5.96 1.54
N ILE A 65 -5.05 -6.99 0.80
CA ILE A 65 -6.40 -7.03 0.21
C ILE A 65 -7.47 -7.10 1.30
N GLU A 66 -7.25 -7.89 2.36
CA GLU A 66 -8.18 -8.00 3.48
C GLU A 66 -8.35 -6.67 4.23
N GLU A 67 -7.24 -6.02 4.59
CA GLU A 67 -7.28 -4.76 5.34
C GLU A 67 -7.87 -3.62 4.50
N TYR A 68 -7.61 -3.59 3.19
CA TYR A 68 -8.29 -2.69 2.26
C TYR A 68 -9.80 -2.92 2.21
N ASN A 69 -10.25 -4.18 2.12
CA ASN A 69 -11.68 -4.50 2.12
C ASN A 69 -12.37 -4.14 3.45
N LYS A 70 -11.61 -4.11 4.57
CA LYS A 70 -12.09 -3.64 5.87
C LYS A 70 -12.10 -2.11 5.99
N GLY A 71 -11.51 -1.39 5.03
CA GLY A 71 -11.32 0.06 5.08
C GLY A 71 -10.26 0.51 6.09
N ALA A 72 -9.36 -0.39 6.49
CA ALA A 72 -8.27 -0.09 7.42
C ALA A 72 -7.06 0.55 6.73
N ILE A 73 -6.95 0.38 5.41
CA ILE A 73 -5.96 1.00 4.50
C ILE A 73 -6.70 1.61 3.33
#